data_AF-A0A534PWU1-F1
#
_entry.id   AF-A0A534PWU1-F1
#
_cell.length_a   1.000
_cell.length_b   1.000
_cell.length_c   1.000
_cell.angle_alpha   90.00
_cell.angle_beta   90.00
_cell.angle_gamma   90.00
#
_symmetry.space_group_name_H-M   'P 1'
#
loop_
_entity.id
_entity.type
_entity.pdbx_description
1 polymer ?
#
loop_
_entity_poly.entity_id
_entity_poly.type
_entity_poly.pdbx_seq_one_letter_code
_entity_poly.pdbx_strand_id
1 'polypeptide(L)'
;MQLGTRRRWFLGGSLGLAAAVIAVLITFGVPQAQGGCGGGIEPEGELSNEDNEVWNAANNPAIFSSALEYNLDKLPAKGQAKQIPWTGSYWPTAYDNINYRWDGSSSDSPAMKYQKAFGGTNVEDMVSKYHGIDSMTSSKACTATSQCSRSDGEICAKRTGKTSGRCIPTWFGICHGWTPAAILFAEPKHPVVKNGVTFKINDLKALASLAHDKTSTKFISLRCDTTNRANAMNFDKYGRPSDEACRDTNAGSFHLLVANFLGKGKAFAEDRTLDAEVWNQPLRGYRVLEKREVSAQEANKLIGVKADPGPVTKKTGTVTAGQ
;
A
#
# COMPACT_ATOMS: atom_id res chain seq x y z
N MET A 1 17.55 -13.67 6.36
CA MET A 1 17.74 -12.21 6.55
C MET A 1 17.20 -11.87 7.92
N GLN A 2 18.08 -11.70 8.91
CA GLN A 2 17.74 -11.47 10.31
C GLN A 2 17.50 -9.97 10.48
N LEU A 3 16.26 -9.55 10.69
CA LEU A 3 15.89 -8.15 10.88
C LEU A 3 16.25 -7.73 12.31
N GLY A 4 17.30 -6.92 12.43
CA GLY A 4 17.74 -6.32 13.68
C GLY A 4 16.71 -5.33 14.23
N THR A 5 16.22 -5.62 15.43
CA THR A 5 15.43 -4.73 16.26
C THR A 5 16.30 -3.60 16.80
N ARG A 6 16.12 -2.37 16.30
CA ARG A 6 16.67 -1.17 16.95
C ARG A 6 15.77 -0.76 18.12
N ARG A 7 16.13 -1.16 19.34
CA ARG A 7 15.65 -0.53 20.58
C ARG A 7 16.38 0.79 20.79
N ARG A 8 15.65 1.91 20.81
CA ARG A 8 16.18 3.20 21.31
C ARG A 8 16.11 3.19 22.83
N TRP A 9 17.27 3.34 23.46
CA TRP A 9 17.41 3.66 24.88
C TRP A 9 17.30 5.17 25.05
N PHE A 10 16.36 5.64 25.86
CA PHE A 10 16.38 6.98 26.42
C PHE A 10 17.02 6.90 27.81
N LEU A 11 18.18 7.53 27.96
CA LEU A 11 18.78 7.82 29.27
C LEU A 11 18.30 9.22 29.67
N GLY A 12 17.77 9.29 30.90
CA GLY A 12 17.34 10.53 31.52
C GLY A 12 18.50 11.45 31.89
N GLY A 13 18.20 12.73 31.95
CA GLY A 13 19.02 13.77 32.57
C GLY A 13 18.09 14.80 33.22
N SER A 14 18.14 14.85 34.54
CA SER A 14 17.45 15.79 35.41
C SER A 14 18.32 17.02 35.68
N LEU A 15 17.69 18.20 35.81
CA LEU A 15 18.09 19.48 36.46
C LEU A 15 17.20 20.56 35.80
N GLY A 16 16.43 21.44 36.44
CA GLY A 16 16.31 21.90 37.82
C GLY A 16 15.93 23.40 37.78
N LEU A 17 15.00 23.83 38.66
CA LEU A 17 14.60 25.22 39.00
C LEU A 17 13.84 26.04 37.93
N ALA A 18 12.91 26.95 38.24
CA ALA A 18 12.09 27.29 39.41
C ALA A 18 11.11 28.41 38.99
N ALA A 19 10.02 28.55 39.77
CA ALA A 19 9.27 29.78 40.08
C ALA A 19 8.08 30.25 39.23
N ALA A 20 7.16 30.85 39.98
CA ALA A 20 6.03 31.73 39.63
C ALA A 20 4.63 31.11 39.44
N VAL A 21 4.05 30.79 40.60
CA VAL A 21 2.67 31.06 41.02
C VAL A 21 1.98 32.20 40.25
N ILE A 22 0.79 31.94 39.69
CA ILE A 22 -0.42 32.79 39.86
C ILE A 22 -1.63 31.87 39.91
N ALA A 23 -2.28 31.82 41.07
CA ALA A 23 -3.62 31.28 41.26
C ALA A 23 -4.65 32.34 40.87
N VAL A 24 -5.68 31.95 40.12
CA VAL A 24 -6.95 32.68 40.08
C VAL A 24 -8.07 31.68 40.34
N LEU A 25 -8.47 31.63 41.61
CA LEU A 25 -9.74 31.10 42.07
C LEU A 25 -10.80 32.18 41.83
N ILE A 26 -11.84 31.84 41.07
CA ILE A 26 -13.12 32.56 41.14
C ILE A 26 -14.19 31.53 41.47
N THR A 27 -14.53 31.48 42.75
CA THR A 27 -15.74 30.86 43.27
C THR A 27 -16.86 31.90 43.31
N PHE A 28 -18.04 31.57 42.80
CA PHE A 28 -19.30 32.20 43.20
C PHE A 28 -20.26 31.12 43.69
N GLY A 29 -20.81 31.35 44.88
CA GLY A 29 -21.68 30.42 45.60
C GLY A 29 -23.14 30.47 45.18
N VAL A 30 -23.73 29.27 45.11
CA VAL A 30 -25.03 28.74 45.59
C VAL A 30 -26.21 29.72 45.81
N PRO A 31 -27.44 29.32 45.41
CA PRO A 31 -28.37 28.78 46.41
C PRO A 31 -28.97 27.41 46.04
N GLN A 32 -29.14 26.57 47.06
CA GLN A 32 -29.91 25.33 47.00
C GLN A 32 -31.41 25.64 46.87
N ALA A 33 -32.10 24.89 46.01
CA ALA A 33 -33.52 24.64 46.12
C ALA A 33 -33.76 23.13 45.98
N GLN A 34 -34.32 22.52 47.03
CA GLN A 34 -34.84 21.15 47.02
C GLN A 34 -36.23 21.13 46.37
N GLY A 35 -36.51 20.16 45.51
CA GLY A 35 -37.87 19.89 45.03
C GLY A 35 -37.96 18.85 43.92
N GLY A 36 -38.33 17.60 44.29
CA GLY A 36 -39.33 16.78 43.60
C GLY A 36 -39.07 16.27 42.17
N CYS A 37 -38.87 14.95 42.08
CA CYS A 37 -39.39 14.01 41.07
C CYS A 37 -39.53 14.48 39.59
N GLY A 38 -38.62 14.02 38.74
CA GLY A 38 -38.80 13.97 37.29
C GLY A 38 -37.59 13.32 36.64
N GLY A 39 -37.78 12.19 35.98
CA GLY A 39 -36.70 11.39 35.41
C GLY A 39 -35.76 12.24 34.56
N GLY A 40 -34.46 12.20 34.90
CA GLY A 40 -33.42 12.76 34.06
C GLY A 40 -33.48 12.06 32.71
N ILE A 41 -33.79 12.81 31.67
CA ILE A 41 -33.46 12.44 30.30
C ILE A 41 -31.94 12.35 30.28
N GLU A 42 -31.41 11.13 30.13
CA GLU A 42 -29.98 10.97 29.87
C GLU A 42 -29.64 11.81 28.63
N PRO A 43 -28.57 12.63 28.65
CA PRO A 43 -28.16 13.34 27.46
C PRO A 43 -27.87 12.32 26.37
N GLU A 44 -28.52 12.47 25.21
CA GLU A 44 -28.28 11.67 24.02
C GLU A 44 -26.77 11.53 23.81
N GLY A 45 -26.27 10.30 23.99
CA GLY A 45 -24.86 10.03 24.12
C GLY A 45 -24.05 10.60 22.96
N GLU A 46 -23.09 11.46 23.27
CA GLU A 46 -22.06 11.83 22.32
C GLU A 46 -21.34 10.54 21.89
N LEU A 47 -21.45 10.18 20.61
CA LEU A 47 -20.67 9.11 20.02
C LEU A 47 -19.19 9.39 20.28
N SER A 48 -18.52 8.50 21.01
CA SER A 48 -17.08 8.63 21.26
C SER A 48 -16.33 8.62 19.93
N ASN A 49 -15.13 9.21 19.89
CA ASN A 49 -14.31 9.18 18.68
C ASN A 49 -13.95 7.75 18.22
N GLU A 50 -14.07 6.75 19.09
CA GLU A 50 -13.84 5.33 18.80
C GLU A 50 -14.98 4.71 17.96
N ASP A 51 -16.19 5.26 18.08
CA ASP A 51 -17.36 4.80 17.33
C ASP A 51 -17.39 5.36 15.89
N ASN A 52 -16.61 6.40 15.61
CA ASN A 52 -16.53 7.01 14.29
C ASN A 52 -15.40 6.38 13.45
N GLU A 53 -15.61 6.22 12.15
CA GLU A 53 -14.54 5.83 11.21
C GLU A 53 -13.77 7.08 10.74
N VAL A 54 -12.92 7.59 11.62
CA VAL A 54 -12.06 8.75 11.37
C VAL A 54 -10.71 8.34 10.78
N TRP A 55 -10.04 9.26 10.07
CA TRP A 55 -8.67 9.02 9.62
C TRP A 55 -7.72 8.90 10.81
N ASN A 56 -7.15 7.71 10.99
CA ASN A 56 -5.99 7.52 11.85
C ASN A 56 -4.69 7.99 11.16
N ALA A 57 -3.57 7.93 11.87
CA ALA A 57 -2.29 8.40 11.36
C ALA A 57 -1.86 7.65 10.07
N ALA A 58 -2.15 6.35 9.96
CA ALA A 58 -1.79 5.55 8.79
C ALA A 58 -2.71 5.77 7.58
N ASN A 59 -3.94 6.22 7.80
CA ASN A 59 -4.95 6.44 6.77
C ASN A 59 -5.19 7.91 6.45
N ASN A 60 -4.45 8.85 7.03
CA ASN A 60 -4.65 10.26 6.74
C ASN A 60 -4.08 10.64 5.35
N PRO A 61 -4.90 11.09 4.38
CA PRO A 61 -4.42 11.43 3.04
C PRO A 61 -3.42 12.58 3.03
N ALA A 62 -3.36 13.40 4.10
CA ALA A 62 -2.38 14.48 4.26
C ALA A 62 -0.91 14.00 4.26
N ILE A 63 -0.64 12.71 4.49
CA ILE A 63 0.70 12.10 4.31
C ILE A 63 1.27 12.47 2.93
N PHE A 64 0.43 12.43 1.90
CA PHE A 64 0.84 12.74 0.54
C PHE A 64 1.07 14.23 0.33
N SER A 65 0.12 15.06 0.75
CA SER A 65 0.20 16.52 0.64
C SER A 65 -0.84 17.17 1.55
N SER A 66 -0.50 18.28 2.18
CA SER A 66 -1.46 19.15 2.89
C SER A 66 -2.36 19.95 1.94
N ALA A 67 -2.05 20.01 0.64
CA ALA A 67 -2.76 20.80 -0.36
C ALA A 67 -3.78 19.98 -1.18
N LEU A 68 -4.34 18.92 -0.60
CA LEU A 68 -5.41 18.14 -1.23
C LEU A 68 -6.72 18.92 -1.22
N GLU A 69 -7.55 18.74 -2.25
CA GLU A 69 -8.94 19.18 -2.24
C GLU A 69 -9.77 18.16 -1.47
N TYR A 70 -10.54 18.63 -0.49
CA TYR A 70 -11.37 17.80 0.40
C TYR A 70 -12.86 18.01 0.15
N ASN A 71 -13.25 19.08 -0.53
CA ASN A 71 -14.63 19.32 -0.91
C ASN A 71 -15.03 18.38 -2.05
N LEU A 72 -15.92 17.44 -1.74
CA LEU A 72 -16.41 16.41 -2.67
C LEU A 72 -16.97 16.99 -3.98
N ASP A 73 -17.58 18.17 -3.94
CA ASP A 73 -18.17 18.79 -5.13
C ASP A 73 -17.16 19.48 -6.04
N LYS A 74 -15.97 19.79 -5.50
CA LYS A 74 -14.83 20.31 -6.28
C LYS A 74 -13.96 19.20 -6.86
N LEU A 75 -14.12 17.97 -6.38
CA LEU A 75 -13.34 16.84 -6.87
C LEU A 75 -13.81 16.41 -8.27
N PRO A 76 -12.87 16.15 -9.19
CA PRO A 76 -13.23 15.63 -10.50
C PRO A 76 -13.91 14.26 -10.37
N ALA A 77 -14.99 14.05 -11.13
CA ALA A 77 -15.69 12.75 -11.16
C ALA A 77 -14.99 11.71 -12.06
N LYS A 78 -13.94 12.10 -12.77
CA LYS A 78 -13.11 11.22 -13.62
C LYS A 78 -11.71 11.80 -13.76
N GLY A 79 -10.75 10.93 -13.98
CA GLY A 79 -9.37 11.33 -14.22
C GLY A 79 -8.56 10.21 -14.83
N GLN A 80 -7.51 10.58 -15.55
CA GLN A 80 -6.60 9.64 -16.20
C GLN A 80 -5.19 10.21 -16.14
N ALA A 81 -4.22 9.34 -15.92
CA ALA A 81 -2.81 9.70 -15.92
C ALA A 81 -2.42 10.39 -17.24
N LYS A 82 -1.69 11.51 -17.17
CA LYS A 82 -1.17 12.21 -18.35
C LYS A 82 -0.14 11.35 -19.09
N GLN A 83 0.75 10.73 -18.32
CA GLN A 83 1.61 9.66 -18.79
C GLN A 83 0.95 8.35 -18.40
N ILE A 84 0.39 7.65 -19.40
CA ILE A 84 -0.24 6.35 -19.18
C ILE A 84 0.85 5.37 -18.74
N PRO A 85 0.74 4.76 -17.55
CA PRO A 85 1.70 3.78 -17.12
C PRO A 85 1.74 2.60 -18.09
N TRP A 86 2.94 2.22 -18.53
CA TRP A 86 3.09 1.17 -19.51
C TRP A 86 2.91 -0.22 -18.91
N THR A 87 2.34 -1.12 -19.69
CA THR A 87 2.19 -2.53 -19.31
C THR A 87 3.56 -3.23 -19.32
N GLY A 88 3.78 -4.13 -18.38
CA GLY A 88 5.04 -4.86 -18.26
C GLY A 88 4.89 -6.12 -17.42
N SER A 89 5.97 -6.88 -17.34
CA SER A 89 6.07 -8.03 -16.44
C SER A 89 6.53 -7.57 -15.05
N TYR A 90 6.11 -8.32 -14.04
CA TYR A 90 6.68 -8.23 -12.69
C TYR A 90 8.02 -8.99 -12.57
N TRP A 91 8.54 -9.56 -13.67
CA TRP A 91 9.82 -10.27 -13.77
C TRP A 91 10.01 -11.28 -12.63
N PRO A 92 9.31 -12.43 -12.72
CA PRO A 92 9.14 -13.32 -11.58
C PRO A 92 10.48 -13.90 -11.13
N THR A 93 10.68 -13.96 -9.81
CA THR A 93 11.86 -14.57 -9.19
C THR A 93 12.01 -16.03 -9.60
N ALA A 94 10.89 -16.76 -9.74
CA ALA A 94 10.88 -18.16 -10.17
C ALA A 94 11.37 -18.37 -11.62
N TYR A 95 11.42 -17.31 -12.44
CA TYR A 95 12.02 -17.32 -13.79
C TYR A 95 13.36 -16.61 -13.85
N ASP A 96 14.02 -16.44 -12.70
CA ASP A 96 15.31 -15.79 -12.53
C ASP A 96 15.30 -14.29 -12.87
N ASN A 97 14.18 -13.62 -12.59
CA ASN A 97 14.03 -12.17 -12.74
C ASN A 97 14.32 -11.72 -14.19
N ILE A 98 15.09 -10.66 -14.41
CA ILE A 98 15.45 -10.18 -15.76
C ILE A 98 16.47 -11.07 -16.49
N ASN A 99 16.88 -12.21 -15.92
CA ASN A 99 17.59 -13.25 -16.68
C ASN A 99 16.63 -14.07 -17.55
N TYR A 100 15.31 -13.91 -17.37
CA TYR A 100 14.33 -14.59 -18.21
C TYR A 100 14.49 -14.19 -19.68
N ARG A 101 14.73 -15.19 -20.53
CA ARG A 101 14.86 -15.05 -21.99
C ARG A 101 13.48 -14.95 -22.64
N TRP A 102 12.82 -13.81 -22.44
CA TRP A 102 11.45 -13.54 -22.88
C TRP A 102 11.27 -13.59 -24.41
N ASP A 103 12.35 -13.34 -25.16
CA ASP A 103 12.41 -13.31 -26.62
C ASP A 103 12.84 -14.68 -27.21
N GLY A 104 12.46 -15.76 -26.54
CA GLY A 104 12.80 -17.13 -26.92
C GLY A 104 14.07 -17.65 -26.26
N SER A 105 14.16 -18.97 -26.13
CA SER A 105 15.21 -19.68 -25.37
C SER A 105 16.63 -19.47 -25.89
N SER A 106 16.78 -19.17 -27.19
CA SER A 106 18.05 -18.89 -27.85
C SER A 106 18.49 -17.42 -27.77
N SER A 107 17.62 -16.53 -27.28
CA SER A 107 17.94 -15.10 -27.11
C SER A 107 18.85 -14.86 -25.89
N ASP A 108 19.58 -13.75 -25.92
CA ASP A 108 20.18 -13.20 -24.70
C ASP A 108 19.09 -12.63 -23.79
N SER A 109 19.21 -12.85 -22.49
CA SER A 109 18.37 -12.18 -21.49
C SER A 109 18.62 -10.67 -21.46
N PRO A 110 17.69 -9.85 -20.94
CA PRO A 110 17.95 -8.43 -20.68
C PRO A 110 19.25 -8.18 -19.90
N ALA A 111 19.55 -9.00 -18.89
CA ALA A 111 20.79 -8.92 -18.10
C ALA A 111 22.05 -9.23 -18.93
N MET A 112 22.02 -10.28 -19.76
CA MET A 112 23.13 -10.62 -20.65
C MET A 112 23.36 -9.55 -21.72
N LYS A 113 22.28 -8.98 -22.28
CA LYS A 113 22.38 -7.85 -23.21
C LYS A 113 23.04 -6.65 -22.55
N TYR A 114 22.67 -6.33 -21.31
CA TYR A 114 23.30 -5.25 -20.54
C TYR A 114 24.81 -5.51 -20.38
N GLN A 115 25.20 -6.72 -19.97
CA GLN A 115 26.62 -7.09 -19.84
C GLN A 115 27.39 -6.93 -21.15
N LYS A 116 26.85 -7.42 -22.26
CA LYS A 116 27.50 -7.32 -23.58
C LYS A 116 27.65 -5.87 -24.05
N ALA A 117 26.66 -5.03 -23.76
CA ALA A 117 26.67 -3.64 -24.22
C ALA A 117 27.55 -2.73 -23.35
N PHE A 118 27.53 -2.90 -22.03
CA PHE A 118 28.15 -1.95 -21.07
C PHE A 118 29.36 -2.52 -20.33
N GLY A 119 29.68 -3.80 -20.56
CA GLY A 119 30.69 -4.52 -19.80
C GLY A 119 30.17 -4.98 -18.43
N GLY A 120 31.06 -5.58 -17.65
CA GLY A 120 30.74 -6.23 -16.39
C GLY A 120 31.04 -7.72 -16.43
N THR A 121 31.02 -8.36 -15.26
CA THR A 121 31.34 -9.78 -15.12
C THR A 121 30.23 -10.46 -14.32
N ASN A 122 29.72 -11.57 -14.84
CA ASN A 122 28.70 -12.41 -14.20
C ASN A 122 27.42 -11.64 -13.82
N VAL A 123 26.95 -10.74 -14.69
CA VAL A 123 25.75 -9.91 -14.43
C VAL A 123 24.53 -10.77 -14.18
N GLU A 124 24.33 -11.86 -14.94
CA GLU A 124 23.21 -12.78 -14.71
C GLU A 124 23.31 -13.47 -13.33
N ASP A 125 24.51 -13.84 -12.87
CA ASP A 125 24.69 -14.41 -11.53
C ASP A 125 24.37 -13.40 -10.44
N MET A 126 24.73 -12.12 -10.64
CA MET A 126 24.40 -11.05 -9.70
C MET A 126 22.89 -10.79 -9.66
N VAL A 127 22.22 -10.74 -10.81
CA VAL A 127 20.75 -10.61 -10.87
C VAL A 127 20.10 -11.78 -10.12
N SER A 128 20.53 -13.01 -10.37
CA SER A 128 20.00 -14.20 -9.68
C SER A 128 20.21 -14.12 -8.17
N LYS A 129 21.42 -13.77 -7.74
CA LYS A 129 21.82 -13.69 -6.32
C LYS A 129 20.99 -12.68 -5.53
N TYR A 130 20.64 -11.54 -6.13
CA TYR A 130 19.93 -10.47 -5.43
C TYR A 130 18.42 -10.45 -5.65
N HIS A 131 17.94 -10.92 -6.81
CA HIS A 131 16.52 -10.77 -7.21
C HIS A 131 15.90 -12.03 -7.83
N GLY A 132 16.72 -13.00 -8.24
CA GLY A 132 16.28 -14.23 -8.93
C GLY A 132 16.37 -15.48 -8.07
N ILE A 133 16.66 -16.62 -8.69
CA ILE A 133 16.51 -17.94 -8.06
C ILE A 133 17.52 -18.14 -6.92
N ASP A 134 18.75 -17.65 -7.10
CA ASP A 134 19.81 -17.85 -6.11
C ASP A 134 19.59 -17.03 -4.84
N SER A 135 18.80 -15.93 -4.89
CA SER A 135 18.43 -15.13 -3.71
C SER A 135 17.60 -15.91 -2.69
N MET A 136 16.90 -16.96 -3.14
CA MET A 136 16.00 -17.78 -2.33
C MET A 136 16.77 -18.85 -1.53
N THR A 137 17.80 -18.45 -0.78
CA THR A 137 18.73 -19.38 -0.11
C THR A 137 18.09 -20.27 0.94
N SER A 138 16.98 -19.84 1.53
CA SER A 138 16.22 -20.60 2.53
C SER A 138 15.15 -21.51 1.92
N SER A 139 14.85 -21.40 0.62
CA SER A 139 13.87 -22.23 -0.05
C SER A 139 14.37 -23.66 -0.22
N LYS A 140 13.43 -24.62 -0.17
CA LYS A 140 13.70 -26.05 -0.38
C LYS A 140 14.37 -26.28 -1.73
N ALA A 141 15.48 -27.03 -1.74
CA ALA A 141 16.11 -27.47 -2.98
C ALA A 141 15.23 -28.49 -3.72
N CYS A 142 15.23 -28.43 -5.05
CA CYS A 142 14.37 -29.28 -5.86
C CYS A 142 15.01 -29.62 -7.21
N THR A 143 14.45 -30.65 -7.84
CA THR A 143 14.74 -31.10 -9.22
C THR A 143 13.46 -31.28 -10.03
N ALA A 144 12.29 -31.33 -9.39
CA ALA A 144 10.99 -31.39 -10.05
C ALA A 144 9.95 -30.60 -9.24
N THR A 145 8.97 -30.01 -9.93
CA THR A 145 7.88 -29.23 -9.30
C THR A 145 7.04 -30.05 -8.33
N SER A 146 6.94 -31.37 -8.53
CA SER A 146 6.26 -32.27 -7.60
C SER A 146 6.87 -32.31 -6.18
N GLN A 147 8.09 -31.78 -6.01
CA GLN A 147 8.76 -31.70 -4.72
C GLN A 147 8.41 -30.41 -3.95
N CYS A 148 7.68 -29.48 -4.57
CA CYS A 148 7.35 -28.15 -4.04
C CYS A 148 5.90 -28.07 -3.59
N SER A 149 5.59 -27.07 -2.75
CA SER A 149 4.27 -26.90 -2.16
C SER A 149 3.26 -26.41 -3.20
N ARG A 150 2.24 -27.23 -3.48
CA ARG A 150 1.18 -26.89 -4.42
C ARG A 150 0.20 -25.87 -3.83
N SER A 151 -0.03 -25.91 -2.52
CA SER A 151 -0.89 -24.95 -1.81
C SER A 151 -0.30 -23.55 -1.79
N ASP A 152 1.03 -23.44 -1.79
CA ASP A 152 1.74 -22.16 -1.73
C ASP A 152 2.11 -21.64 -3.13
N GLY A 153 1.59 -22.28 -4.19
CA GLY A 153 1.84 -21.88 -5.58
C GLY A 153 3.29 -21.99 -6.02
N GLU A 154 4.07 -22.89 -5.41
CA GLU A 154 5.49 -23.06 -5.69
C GLU A 154 5.76 -23.89 -6.94
N ILE A 155 6.80 -23.51 -7.67
CA ILE A 155 7.40 -24.35 -8.72
C ILE A 155 8.86 -24.63 -8.42
N CYS A 156 9.40 -25.71 -9.01
CA CYS A 156 10.83 -25.94 -8.97
C CYS A 156 11.55 -25.03 -9.98
N ALA A 157 11.93 -23.84 -9.51
CA ALA A 157 12.60 -22.82 -10.29
C ALA A 157 14.08 -23.16 -10.46
N LYS A 158 14.53 -23.30 -11.72
CA LYS A 158 15.92 -23.64 -12.07
C LYS A 158 16.50 -22.57 -12.98
N ARG A 159 17.75 -22.18 -12.72
CA ARG A 159 18.49 -21.31 -13.64
C ARG A 159 18.73 -22.01 -14.97
N THR A 160 18.88 -21.23 -16.04
CA THR A 160 19.17 -21.75 -17.38
C THR A 160 20.41 -22.66 -17.34
N GLY A 161 20.28 -23.88 -17.86
CA GLY A 161 21.36 -24.87 -17.89
C GLY A 161 21.59 -25.62 -16.58
N LYS A 162 20.79 -25.40 -15.52
CA LYS A 162 20.89 -26.15 -14.26
C LYS A 162 19.83 -27.25 -14.17
N THR A 163 20.19 -28.36 -13.53
CA THR A 163 19.32 -29.53 -13.34
C THR A 163 18.56 -29.51 -12.01
N SER A 164 19.07 -28.75 -11.04
CA SER A 164 18.45 -28.50 -9.73
C SER A 164 18.17 -27.00 -9.53
N GLY A 165 17.32 -26.70 -8.56
CA GLY A 165 16.80 -25.37 -8.29
C GLY A 165 16.20 -25.24 -6.90
N ARG A 166 15.28 -24.29 -6.73
CA ARG A 166 14.60 -23.97 -5.47
C ARG A 166 13.09 -23.98 -5.67
N CYS A 167 12.34 -24.41 -4.66
CA CYS A 167 10.90 -24.22 -4.62
C CYS A 167 10.61 -22.73 -4.34
N ILE A 168 9.99 -22.05 -5.31
CA ILE A 168 9.74 -20.60 -5.24
C ILE A 168 8.27 -20.34 -5.59
N PRO A 169 7.51 -19.60 -4.75
CA PRO A 169 6.18 -19.14 -5.08
C PRO A 169 6.17 -18.29 -6.35
N THR A 170 5.24 -18.57 -7.25
CA THR A 170 5.23 -17.94 -8.58
C THR A 170 4.88 -16.45 -8.58
N TRP A 171 4.26 -15.94 -7.50
CA TRP A 171 3.94 -14.52 -7.35
C TRP A 171 5.16 -13.65 -6.98
N PHE A 172 6.26 -14.26 -6.51
CA PHE A 172 7.46 -13.51 -6.15
C PHE A 172 8.05 -12.83 -7.38
N GLY A 173 8.34 -11.54 -7.25
CA GLY A 173 9.00 -10.74 -8.27
C GLY A 173 9.04 -9.26 -7.90
N ILE A 174 9.25 -8.43 -8.91
CA ILE A 174 9.52 -7.00 -8.78
C ILE A 174 8.36 -6.15 -9.31
N CYS A 175 7.11 -6.54 -9.02
CA CYS A 175 5.94 -5.70 -9.33
C CYS A 175 6.06 -4.30 -8.70
N HIS A 176 6.68 -4.22 -7.53
CA HIS A 176 7.00 -2.98 -6.81
C HIS A 176 8.11 -2.14 -7.48
N GLY A 177 8.95 -2.74 -8.34
CA GLY A 177 9.91 -2.02 -9.18
C GLY A 177 9.33 -1.64 -10.54
N TRP A 178 8.57 -2.55 -11.16
CA TRP A 178 7.87 -2.27 -12.42
C TRP A 178 6.86 -1.13 -12.29
N THR A 179 6.02 -1.14 -11.24
CA THR A 179 4.96 -0.15 -11.05
C THR A 179 5.46 1.31 -11.07
N PRO A 180 6.45 1.71 -10.24
CA PRO A 180 6.99 3.06 -10.31
C PRO A 180 7.74 3.32 -11.63
N ALA A 181 8.43 2.35 -12.21
CA ALA A 181 9.06 2.52 -13.52
C ALA A 181 8.01 2.83 -14.61
N ALA A 182 6.85 2.16 -14.56
CA ALA A 182 5.71 2.40 -15.44
C ALA A 182 5.14 3.82 -15.29
N ILE A 183 5.04 4.30 -14.05
CA ILE A 183 4.52 5.64 -13.74
C ILE A 183 5.50 6.73 -14.15
N LEU A 184 6.80 6.56 -13.86
CA LEU A 184 7.80 7.61 -13.96
C LEU A 184 8.40 7.74 -15.36
N PHE A 185 8.58 6.64 -16.10
CA PHE A 185 9.23 6.66 -17.41
C PHE A 185 8.23 6.62 -18.55
N ALA A 186 8.51 7.44 -19.58
CA ALA A 186 7.83 7.30 -20.85
C ALA A 186 8.04 5.88 -21.40
N GLU A 187 6.98 5.31 -21.96
CA GLU A 187 7.05 3.96 -22.52
C GLU A 187 8.09 3.90 -23.66
N PRO A 188 9.03 2.94 -23.62
CA PRO A 188 9.92 2.70 -24.75
C PRO A 188 9.10 2.25 -25.96
N LYS A 189 9.21 2.99 -27.08
CA LYS A 189 8.42 2.73 -28.31
C LYS A 189 9.17 1.97 -29.40
N HIS A 190 10.50 1.97 -29.34
CA HIS A 190 11.35 1.39 -30.37
C HIS A 190 12.53 0.65 -29.74
N PRO A 191 13.05 -0.39 -30.40
CA PRO A 191 14.34 -0.98 -30.05
C PRO A 191 15.47 0.05 -30.13
N VAL A 192 16.52 -0.14 -29.33
CA VAL A 192 17.75 0.67 -29.38
C VAL A 192 18.95 -0.24 -29.57
N VAL A 193 19.94 0.23 -30.34
CA VAL A 193 21.22 -0.45 -30.50
C VAL A 193 22.27 0.32 -29.70
N LYS A 194 22.95 -0.38 -28.79
CA LYS A 194 24.05 0.19 -28.01
C LYS A 194 25.24 -0.76 -28.05
N ASN A 195 26.38 -0.26 -28.50
CA ASN A 195 27.64 -1.02 -28.58
C ASN A 195 27.47 -2.37 -29.29
N GLY A 196 26.74 -2.38 -30.41
CA GLY A 196 26.47 -3.59 -31.21
C GLY A 196 25.37 -4.51 -30.66
N VAL A 197 24.77 -4.21 -29.51
CA VAL A 197 23.69 -5.01 -28.89
C VAL A 197 22.34 -4.34 -29.10
N THR A 198 21.37 -5.09 -29.62
CA THR A 198 19.99 -4.63 -29.79
C THR A 198 19.15 -4.93 -28.55
N PHE A 199 18.66 -3.88 -27.90
CA PHE A 199 17.66 -3.93 -26.84
C PHE A 199 16.28 -3.71 -27.45
N LYS A 200 15.41 -4.71 -27.41
CA LYS A 200 13.99 -4.58 -27.76
C LYS A 200 13.25 -3.89 -26.61
N ILE A 201 12.02 -3.45 -26.88
CA ILE A 201 11.18 -2.70 -25.92
C ILE A 201 11.11 -3.39 -24.56
N ASN A 202 10.89 -4.71 -24.54
CA ASN A 202 10.73 -5.43 -23.28
C ASN A 202 12.05 -5.63 -22.51
N ASP A 203 13.21 -5.57 -23.19
CA ASP A 203 14.51 -5.50 -22.49
C ASP A 203 14.66 -4.18 -21.73
N LEU A 204 14.25 -3.07 -22.36
CA LEU A 204 14.29 -1.74 -21.73
C LEU A 204 13.33 -1.66 -20.54
N LYS A 205 12.13 -2.24 -20.67
CA LYS A 205 11.18 -2.36 -19.56
C LYS A 205 11.75 -3.22 -18.43
N ALA A 206 12.44 -4.32 -18.72
CA ALA A 206 13.11 -5.16 -17.72
C ALA A 206 14.14 -4.38 -16.92
N LEU A 207 15.04 -3.69 -17.62
CA LEU A 207 16.12 -2.91 -16.99
C LEU A 207 15.56 -1.74 -16.18
N ALA A 208 14.55 -1.04 -16.70
CA ALA A 208 13.88 0.05 -15.97
C ALA A 208 13.19 -0.46 -14.70
N SER A 209 12.49 -1.60 -14.77
CA SER A 209 11.85 -2.22 -13.60
C SER A 209 12.87 -2.59 -12.52
N LEU A 210 13.97 -3.26 -12.89
CA LEU A 210 14.98 -3.66 -11.90
C LEU A 210 15.71 -2.45 -11.29
N ALA A 211 15.97 -1.41 -12.09
CA ALA A 211 16.54 -0.16 -11.58
C ALA A 211 15.66 0.53 -10.52
N HIS A 212 14.37 0.20 -10.47
CA HIS A 212 13.40 0.72 -9.51
C HIS A 212 13.00 -0.26 -8.42
N ASP A 213 13.64 -1.42 -8.32
CA ASP A 213 13.42 -2.41 -7.26
C ASP A 213 13.59 -1.81 -5.85
N LYS A 214 14.36 -0.71 -5.74
CA LYS A 214 14.46 0.10 -4.53
C LYS A 214 14.13 1.55 -4.84
N THR A 215 12.97 2.00 -4.37
CA THR A 215 12.55 3.40 -4.43
C THR A 215 12.04 3.88 -3.07
N SER A 216 12.10 5.20 -2.84
CA SER A 216 11.42 5.83 -1.71
C SER A 216 9.95 6.09 -2.07
N THR A 217 9.05 5.79 -1.15
CA THR A 217 7.60 5.96 -1.34
C THR A 217 6.98 6.69 -0.15
N LYS A 218 5.89 7.40 -0.42
CA LYS A 218 4.88 7.72 0.59
C LYS A 218 3.83 6.63 0.53
N PHE A 219 3.44 6.13 1.69
CA PHE A 219 2.52 5.00 1.81
C PHE A 219 1.35 5.40 2.71
N ILE A 220 0.17 4.86 2.40
CA ILE A 220 -1.05 5.00 3.20
C ILE A 220 -1.60 3.61 3.44
N SER A 221 -2.33 3.44 4.54
CA SER A 221 -2.76 2.15 5.07
C SER A 221 -1.60 1.34 5.68
N LEU A 222 -1.94 0.16 6.18
CA LEU A 222 -1.07 -0.78 6.85
C LEU A 222 -1.21 -2.16 6.20
N ARG A 223 -0.23 -3.03 6.43
CA ARG A 223 -0.31 -4.43 6.01
C ARG A 223 -0.97 -5.25 7.10
N CYS A 224 -2.07 -5.92 6.76
CA CYS A 224 -2.68 -6.94 7.62
C CYS A 224 -1.98 -8.29 7.43
N ASP A 225 -1.11 -8.65 8.37
CA ASP A 225 -0.34 -9.92 8.34
C ASP A 225 -1.09 -11.12 8.95
N THR A 226 -2.36 -10.94 9.33
CA THR A 226 -3.20 -12.02 9.85
C THR A 226 -3.43 -13.08 8.77
N THR A 227 -2.80 -14.24 8.94
CA THR A 227 -2.80 -15.36 7.95
C THR A 227 -4.15 -16.06 7.79
N ASN A 228 -5.10 -15.82 8.71
CA ASN A 228 -6.44 -16.41 8.65
C ASN A 228 -7.51 -15.32 8.80
N ARG A 229 -7.54 -14.39 7.83
CA ARG A 229 -8.48 -13.26 7.79
C ARG A 229 -9.94 -13.68 8.04
N ALA A 230 -10.35 -14.84 7.53
CA ALA A 230 -11.73 -15.33 7.68
C ALA A 230 -12.10 -15.82 9.09
N ASN A 231 -11.15 -16.35 9.88
CA ASN A 231 -11.46 -17.03 11.15
C ASN A 231 -10.74 -16.47 12.39
N ALA A 232 -9.79 -15.55 12.20
CA ALA A 232 -8.97 -15.00 13.29
C ALA A 232 -9.15 -13.48 13.49
N MET A 233 -10.02 -12.83 12.71
CA MET A 233 -10.31 -11.41 12.89
C MET A 233 -11.41 -11.21 13.93
N ASN A 234 -11.07 -10.42 14.95
CA ASN A 234 -12.05 -9.86 15.85
C ASN A 234 -12.67 -8.63 15.19
N PHE A 235 -13.97 -8.44 15.42
CA PHE A 235 -14.72 -7.31 14.89
C PHE A 235 -15.35 -6.52 16.03
N ASP A 236 -15.45 -5.21 15.86
CA ASP A 236 -16.20 -4.36 16.78
C ASP A 236 -17.72 -4.46 16.58
N LYS A 237 -18.48 -3.72 17.39
CA LYS A 237 -19.96 -3.69 17.33
C LYS A 237 -20.52 -3.23 15.98
N TYR A 238 -19.71 -2.60 15.13
CA TYR A 238 -20.09 -2.13 13.80
C TYR A 238 -19.61 -3.07 12.68
N GLY A 239 -18.96 -4.18 13.01
CA GLY A 239 -18.46 -5.15 12.04
C GLY A 239 -17.14 -4.76 11.40
N ARG A 240 -16.39 -3.81 11.99
CA ARG A 240 -15.06 -3.41 11.52
C ARG A 240 -13.99 -4.27 12.21
N PRO A 241 -12.90 -4.65 11.54
CA PRO A 241 -11.78 -5.33 12.20
C PRO A 241 -11.26 -4.51 13.40
N SER A 242 -11.11 -5.16 14.54
CA SER A 242 -10.58 -4.52 15.76
C SER A 242 -9.10 -4.16 15.61
N ASP A 243 -8.34 -4.95 14.84
CA ASP A 243 -6.97 -4.65 14.48
C ASP A 243 -6.94 -3.57 13.39
N GLU A 244 -6.33 -2.42 13.71
CA GLU A 244 -6.17 -1.28 12.81
C GLU A 244 -5.48 -1.68 11.50
N ALA A 245 -4.49 -2.58 11.56
CA ALA A 245 -3.78 -3.03 10.36
C ALA A 245 -4.68 -3.81 9.39
N CYS A 246 -5.74 -4.41 9.92
CA CYS A 246 -6.72 -5.20 9.17
C CYS A 246 -7.99 -4.44 8.82
N ARG A 247 -8.15 -3.18 9.26
CA ARG A 247 -9.22 -2.29 8.76
C ARG A 247 -9.04 -1.87 7.30
N ASP A 248 -7.85 -2.09 6.75
CA ASP A 248 -7.47 -1.74 5.39
C ASP A 248 -7.61 -0.23 5.11
N THR A 249 -7.51 0.16 3.85
CA THR A 249 -7.49 1.54 3.38
C THR A 249 -8.83 2.20 3.61
N ASN A 250 -8.85 3.29 4.37
CA ASN A 250 -10.05 4.09 4.57
C ASN A 250 -10.64 4.56 3.23
N ALA A 251 -11.92 4.28 2.99
CA ALA A 251 -12.59 4.56 1.71
C ALA A 251 -12.60 6.06 1.34
N GLY A 252 -12.70 6.94 2.34
CA GLY A 252 -12.58 8.39 2.14
C GLY A 252 -11.19 8.78 1.67
N SER A 253 -10.14 8.21 2.27
CA SER A 253 -8.76 8.43 1.85
C SER A 253 -8.51 7.95 0.43
N PHE A 254 -8.97 6.74 0.09
CA PHE A 254 -8.88 6.21 -1.27
C PHE A 254 -9.55 7.14 -2.28
N HIS A 255 -10.79 7.56 -2.01
CA HIS A 255 -11.54 8.46 -2.89
C HIS A 255 -10.80 9.79 -3.10
N LEU A 256 -10.34 10.42 -2.02
CA LEU A 256 -9.62 11.69 -2.08
C LEU A 256 -8.31 11.58 -2.85
N LEU A 257 -7.52 10.52 -2.63
CA LEU A 257 -6.25 10.32 -3.32
C LEU A 257 -6.46 10.04 -4.81
N VAL A 258 -7.37 9.14 -5.17
CA VAL A 258 -7.72 8.88 -6.57
C VAL A 258 -8.16 10.18 -7.27
N ALA A 259 -9.06 10.96 -6.66
CA ALA A 259 -9.55 12.19 -7.27
C ALA A 259 -8.49 13.30 -7.35
N ASN A 260 -7.68 13.50 -6.30
CA ASN A 260 -6.65 14.54 -6.33
C ASN A 260 -5.45 14.21 -7.21
N PHE A 261 -5.06 12.94 -7.30
CA PHE A 261 -3.91 12.53 -8.10
C PHE A 261 -4.32 12.23 -9.54
N LEU A 262 -5.16 11.23 -9.78
CA LEU A 262 -5.56 10.85 -11.14
C LEU A 262 -6.45 11.90 -11.79
N GLY A 263 -7.25 12.64 -11.01
CA GLY A 263 -8.04 13.77 -11.52
C GLY A 263 -7.18 14.91 -12.04
N LYS A 264 -5.96 15.04 -11.51
CA LYS A 264 -4.93 15.98 -11.99
C LYS A 264 -3.90 15.30 -12.91
N GLY A 265 -4.15 14.04 -13.28
CA GLY A 265 -3.35 13.26 -14.22
C GLY A 265 -2.03 12.70 -13.68
N LYS A 266 -1.92 12.49 -12.37
CA LYS A 266 -0.78 11.82 -11.72
C LYS A 266 -1.18 10.40 -11.33
N ALA A 267 -0.51 9.40 -11.88
CA ALA A 267 -0.67 8.01 -11.47
C ALA A 267 0.06 7.74 -10.14
N PHE A 268 -0.39 6.72 -9.43
CA PHE A 268 0.26 6.16 -8.24
C PHE A 268 0.03 4.64 -8.19
N ALA A 269 0.74 3.97 -7.29
CA ALA A 269 0.66 2.52 -7.10
C ALA A 269 -0.52 2.15 -6.18
N GLU A 270 -1.19 1.05 -6.48
CA GLU A 270 -2.10 0.36 -5.55
C GLU A 270 -1.67 -1.09 -5.38
N ASP A 271 -1.98 -1.68 -4.22
CA ASP A 271 -2.08 -3.12 -4.10
C ASP A 271 -3.46 -3.54 -4.59
N ARG A 272 -3.53 -4.43 -5.57
CA ARG A 272 -4.78 -4.84 -6.21
C ARG A 272 -5.49 -5.96 -5.46
N THR A 273 -4.79 -6.68 -4.58
CA THR A 273 -5.30 -7.88 -3.91
C THR A 273 -5.52 -7.62 -2.43
N LEU A 274 -6.58 -8.23 -1.88
CA LEU A 274 -6.85 -8.25 -0.44
C LEU A 274 -6.55 -9.65 0.12
N ASP A 275 -5.33 -10.14 -0.09
CA ASP A 275 -4.87 -11.43 0.43
C ASP A 275 -3.44 -11.36 0.99
N ALA A 276 -2.74 -12.50 1.05
CA ALA A 276 -1.38 -12.60 1.56
C ALA A 276 -0.31 -12.16 0.54
N GLU A 277 -0.65 -12.23 -0.76
CA GLU A 277 0.21 -11.78 -1.84
C GLU A 277 0.08 -10.26 -2.01
N VAL A 278 1.18 -9.62 -2.40
CA VAL A 278 1.19 -8.16 -2.64
C VAL A 278 1.39 -7.92 -4.12
N TRP A 279 0.39 -7.33 -4.76
CA TRP A 279 0.35 -7.08 -6.19
C TRP A 279 0.28 -5.59 -6.49
N ASN A 280 1.46 -4.97 -6.53
CA ASN A 280 1.61 -3.57 -6.91
C ASN A 280 1.22 -3.36 -8.39
N GLN A 281 0.29 -2.45 -8.64
CA GLN A 281 -0.17 -2.07 -9.98
C GLN A 281 -0.18 -0.55 -10.13
N PRO A 282 0.19 -0.02 -11.30
CA PRO A 282 0.08 1.40 -11.57
C PRO A 282 -1.36 1.77 -11.98
N LEU A 283 -1.96 2.71 -11.26
CA LEU A 283 -3.30 3.18 -11.59
C LEU A 283 -3.30 4.01 -12.88
N ARG A 284 -4.15 3.62 -13.84
CA ARG A 284 -4.32 4.32 -15.13
C ARG A 284 -5.30 5.49 -15.03
N GLY A 285 -6.42 5.31 -14.34
CA GLY A 285 -7.50 6.28 -14.27
C GLY A 285 -8.69 5.76 -13.48
N TYR A 286 -9.65 6.65 -13.23
CA TYR A 286 -10.87 6.35 -12.49
C TYR A 286 -12.07 7.10 -13.08
N ARG A 287 -13.27 6.63 -12.72
CA ARG A 287 -14.54 7.28 -12.99
C ARG A 287 -15.52 6.95 -11.88
N VAL A 288 -16.11 7.98 -11.30
CA VAL A 288 -17.26 7.87 -10.39
C VAL A 288 -18.47 7.50 -11.24
N LEU A 289 -19.07 6.34 -10.92
CA LEU A 289 -20.24 5.82 -11.64
C LEU A 289 -21.54 6.34 -11.04
N GLU A 290 -21.57 6.53 -9.73
CA GLU A 290 -22.71 7.04 -8.98
C GLU A 290 -22.21 8.02 -7.92
N LYS A 291 -22.91 9.15 -7.78
CA LYS A 291 -22.77 10.07 -6.66
C LYS A 291 -24.17 10.46 -6.22
N ARG A 292 -24.55 10.10 -5.01
CA ARG A 292 -25.89 10.31 -4.46
C ARG A 292 -25.77 10.74 -2.99
N GLU A 293 -26.45 11.82 -2.64
CA GLU A 293 -26.60 12.20 -1.24
C GLU A 293 -27.55 11.21 -0.56
N VAL A 294 -27.15 10.74 0.61
CA VAL A 294 -27.91 9.80 1.44
C VAL A 294 -27.99 10.34 2.86
N SER A 295 -29.04 9.97 3.59
CA SER A 295 -29.07 10.24 5.03
C SER A 295 -28.01 9.37 5.72
N ALA A 296 -27.57 9.76 6.91
CA ALA A 296 -26.59 8.99 7.65
C ALA A 296 -27.14 7.60 8.08
N GLN A 297 -28.45 7.51 8.34
CA GLN A 297 -29.16 6.25 8.58
C GLN A 297 -29.13 5.35 7.34
N GLU A 298 -29.37 5.91 6.15
CA GLU A 298 -29.29 5.15 4.89
C GLU A 298 -27.85 4.70 4.62
N ALA A 299 -26.85 5.54 4.86
CA ALA A 299 -25.44 5.18 4.71
C ALA A 299 -25.06 3.97 5.57
N ASN A 300 -25.43 3.97 6.86
CA ASN A 300 -25.21 2.85 7.77
C ASN A 300 -25.89 1.56 7.29
N LYS A 301 -27.11 1.67 6.76
CA LYS A 301 -27.83 0.53 6.16
C LYS A 301 -27.11 -0.01 4.92
N LEU A 302 -26.61 0.86 4.05
CA LEU A 302 -25.91 0.48 2.81
C LEU A 302 -24.60 -0.29 3.08
N ILE A 303 -23.87 0.08 4.13
CA ILE A 303 -22.61 -0.60 4.51
C ILE A 303 -22.85 -1.79 5.47
N GLY A 304 -24.10 -2.09 5.81
CA GLY A 304 -24.46 -3.27 6.59
C GLY A 304 -24.16 -3.18 8.08
N VAL A 305 -24.20 -1.98 8.68
CA VAL A 305 -24.08 -1.82 10.14
C VAL A 305 -25.21 -2.61 10.82
N LYS A 306 -24.84 -3.57 11.68
CA LYS A 306 -25.78 -4.51 12.32
C LYS A 306 -26.31 -4.05 13.68
N ALA A 307 -25.60 -3.16 14.36
CA ALA A 307 -26.05 -2.54 15.60
C ALA A 307 -26.88 -1.29 15.31
N ASP A 308 -27.81 -0.93 16.19
CA ASP A 308 -28.41 0.41 16.16
C ASP A 308 -27.26 1.43 16.36
N PRO A 309 -26.93 2.28 15.36
CA PRO A 309 -25.83 3.21 15.47
C PRO A 309 -26.10 4.32 16.50
N GLY A 310 -27.29 4.36 17.11
CA GLY A 310 -27.72 5.44 17.98
C GLY A 310 -28.09 6.69 17.18
N PRO A 311 -28.30 7.84 17.86
CA PRO A 311 -28.58 9.10 17.18
C PRO A 311 -27.44 9.49 16.24
N VAL A 312 -27.72 9.48 14.93
CA VAL A 312 -26.73 9.80 13.90
C VAL A 312 -26.74 11.30 13.65
N THR A 313 -25.72 12.00 14.12
CA THR A 313 -25.55 13.44 13.86
C THR A 313 -25.02 13.67 12.45
N LYS A 314 -25.66 14.57 11.69
CA LYS A 314 -25.14 15.05 10.40
C LYS A 314 -23.86 15.84 10.67
N LYS A 315 -22.70 15.21 10.54
CA LYS A 315 -21.42 15.91 10.54
C LYS A 315 -21.17 16.45 9.14
N THR A 316 -21.24 17.77 8.98
CA THR A 316 -20.65 18.44 7.82
C THR A 316 -19.15 18.21 7.89
N GLY A 317 -18.62 17.38 6.99
CA GLY A 317 -17.18 17.11 6.88
C GLY A 317 -16.42 18.40 6.59
N THR A 318 -16.01 19.08 7.65
CA THR A 318 -15.04 20.18 7.59
C THR A 318 -13.74 19.58 8.06
N VAL A 319 -12.84 19.30 7.12
CA VAL A 319 -11.46 18.95 7.46
C VAL A 319 -10.84 20.25 7.95
N THR A 320 -10.58 20.36 9.25
CA THR A 320 -9.77 21.44 9.80
C THR A 320 -8.43 21.37 9.09
N ALA A 321 -8.11 22.37 8.27
CA ALA A 321 -6.80 22.48 7.66
C ALA A 321 -5.77 22.48 8.79
N GLY A 322 -4.99 21.41 8.89
CA GLY A 322 -3.96 21.27 9.92
C GLY A 322 -2.96 22.41 9.83
N GLN A 323 -2.70 23.04 10.98
CA GLN A 323 -1.60 23.97 11.22
C GLN A 323 -0.24 23.28 11.06
#